data_AF-A0A1S2Y6M7-F1
#
_entry.id   AF-A0A1S2Y6M7-F1
#
_cell.length_a   1.000
_cell.length_b   1.000
_cell.length_c   1.000
_cell.angle_alpha   90.00
_cell.angle_beta   90.00
_cell.angle_gamma   90.00
#
_symmetry.space_group_name_H-M   'P 1'
#
loop_
_entity.id
_entity.type
_entity.pdbx_description
1 polymer ?
#
loop_
_entity_poly.entity_id
_entity_poly.type
_entity_poly.pdbx_seq_one_letter_code
_entity_poly.pdbx_strand_id
1 'polypeptide(L)'
;MVHCGSNFGSGKSTMSVVATNDPAIPQVPFMTARIFESPYTYSFLVSSGWIFLRLYFYPASYSGLNISDARFGVTSQSYTLLRNFNVLETTLGSKDHYVVTEYFIHIDGGTLNVTFTPSTTAINAYAFVNGIEVMSMPNIYTSTDDDVHVIVGIRSVFTIDNITALENIYRLNVGGSNIPGSRDTGMFRSCSADASFILQTAFGVVNGAIEVNIEYPPRTSSYIAPTIVFSSARSMGPNANIKMGYNLTWTFSIDSGFAYLVRLHFCEGTTVITKVNQRVFKIFLANQSAFNTADIAWANTFNLPQNLILIFNSEDFKPTDEILLYCGGPFLSLNLDGRSWSTDRGSNFRSGKSTMSEVATNDPPVPQVPFMTAQIFESPYTYSFPVPSGWIFLRLYFYPASYSGLNISDTRFGVTSQSYTLLRNFSVLETTLGSKDYYVVKEYSIHIDGGTLNVTFTPSTTAINSYAFVNWIEVMSMPNIYTSTDDDVYVIVGIRSVFTIDNRTALENFYRLNVGESNIPSSRDTGMFRSWSADASFILGTAFRAVNDGIEVNIEYPPGTPSYIAPTILFSSGR
;
A
#
# COMPACT_ATOMS: atom_id res chain seq x y z
N MET A 1 -2.05 29.28 4.22
CA MET A 1 -0.99 28.56 3.50
C MET A 1 0.36 29.12 3.93
N VAL A 2 1.25 28.26 4.40
CA VAL A 2 2.59 28.62 4.83
C VAL A 2 3.52 28.34 3.67
N HIS A 3 4.03 29.41 3.06
CA HIS A 3 5.06 29.29 2.02
C HIS A 3 6.38 28.91 2.67
N CYS A 4 7.14 28.05 2.00
CA CYS A 4 8.37 27.49 2.55
C CYS A 4 9.38 28.53 3.06
N GLY A 5 9.31 29.82 2.69
CA GLY A 5 10.17 30.89 3.25
C GLY A 5 9.89 31.36 4.69
N SER A 6 8.82 30.92 5.36
CA SER A 6 8.48 31.41 6.71
C SER A 6 9.02 30.54 7.86
N ASN A 7 9.53 31.17 8.93
CA ASN A 7 10.10 30.51 10.11
C ASN A 7 9.03 30.09 11.14
N PHE A 8 8.26 29.03 10.82
CA PHE A 8 7.27 28.44 11.73
C PHE A 8 7.75 27.12 12.39
N GLY A 9 9.03 26.78 12.28
CA GLY A 9 9.52 25.48 12.74
C GLY A 9 10.91 25.49 13.36
N SER A 10 11.24 24.37 14.00
CA SER A 10 12.51 24.11 14.66
C SER A 10 13.26 22.97 13.98
N GLY A 11 14.56 23.18 13.71
CA GLY A 11 15.45 22.22 13.06
C GLY A 11 16.32 22.88 12.00
N LYS A 12 17.26 22.12 11.41
CA LYS A 12 18.04 22.58 10.26
C LYS A 12 17.24 22.37 8.97
N SER A 13 17.22 23.38 8.12
CA SER A 13 16.56 23.28 6.82
C SER A 13 17.19 24.23 5.80
N THR A 14 17.02 23.88 4.53
CA THR A 14 17.53 24.66 3.39
C THR A 14 16.37 24.97 2.45
N MET A 15 16.35 26.18 1.91
CA MET A 15 15.39 26.59 0.89
C MET A 15 15.97 26.37 -0.50
N SER A 16 15.15 25.89 -1.43
CA SER A 16 15.55 25.68 -2.81
C SER A 16 14.43 25.99 -3.79
N VAL A 17 14.84 26.35 -5.01
CA VAL A 17 13.95 26.48 -6.17
C VAL A 17 14.15 25.27 -7.06
N VAL A 18 13.12 24.90 -7.81
CA VAL A 18 13.23 23.80 -8.75
C VAL A 18 14.31 24.08 -9.81
N ALA A 19 15.11 23.07 -10.15
CA ALA A 19 16.17 23.19 -11.17
C ALA A 19 15.62 23.43 -12.59
N THR A 20 14.44 22.88 -12.91
CA THR A 20 13.79 22.97 -14.22
C THR A 20 12.31 23.30 -14.07
N ASN A 21 11.85 24.34 -14.77
CA ASN A 21 10.46 24.76 -14.74
C ASN A 21 9.62 23.97 -15.74
N ASP A 22 8.60 23.25 -15.26
CA ASP A 22 7.59 22.61 -16.09
C ASP A 22 6.36 23.53 -16.21
N PRO A 23 5.98 24.00 -17.42
CA PRO A 23 4.83 24.88 -17.62
C PRO A 23 3.49 24.29 -17.19
N ALA A 24 3.37 22.96 -17.08
CA ALA A 24 2.15 22.29 -16.62
C ALA A 24 1.90 22.45 -15.11
N ILE A 25 2.91 22.90 -14.36
CA ILE A 25 2.88 22.96 -12.90
C ILE A 25 2.52 24.36 -12.41
N PRO A 26 1.53 24.49 -11.51
CA PRO A 26 1.25 25.76 -10.86
C PRO A 26 2.51 26.31 -10.16
N GLN A 27 2.81 27.59 -10.37
CA GLN A 27 4.00 28.20 -9.79
C GLN A 27 3.98 28.14 -8.25
N VAL A 28 2.81 28.36 -7.66
CA VAL A 28 2.57 28.32 -6.22
C VAL A 28 1.76 27.08 -5.86
N PRO A 29 2.18 26.25 -4.88
CA PRO A 29 3.41 26.35 -4.07
C PRO A 29 4.63 25.58 -4.64
N PHE A 30 4.51 24.94 -5.80
CA PHE A 30 5.41 23.85 -6.24
C PHE A 30 6.82 24.26 -6.70
N MET A 31 7.04 25.52 -7.09
CA MET A 31 8.35 25.94 -7.64
C MET A 31 9.42 26.17 -6.57
N THR A 32 9.02 26.17 -5.30
CA THR A 32 9.93 26.29 -4.15
C THR A 32 9.74 25.10 -3.22
N ALA A 33 10.82 24.62 -2.61
CA ALA A 33 10.76 23.59 -1.58
C ALA A 33 11.62 24.00 -0.37
N ARG A 34 11.23 23.50 0.81
CA ARG A 34 12.12 23.42 1.97
C ARG A 34 12.60 21.99 2.11
N ILE A 35 13.90 21.82 2.31
CA ILE A 35 14.62 20.55 2.39
C ILE A 35 15.09 20.33 3.83
N PHE A 36 15.02 19.09 4.29
CA PHE A 36 15.40 18.65 5.63
C PHE A 36 16.32 17.42 5.53
N GLU A 37 17.55 17.54 6.02
CA GLU A 37 18.53 16.42 6.13
C GLU A 37 18.51 15.79 7.55
N SER A 38 17.67 16.32 8.43
CA SER A 38 17.43 15.84 9.79
C SER A 38 15.98 16.16 10.17
N PRO A 39 15.42 15.58 11.25
CA PRO A 39 14.06 15.87 11.68
C PRO A 39 13.79 17.38 11.80
N TYR A 40 12.67 17.84 11.21
CA TYR A 40 12.23 19.23 11.26
C TYR A 40 10.75 19.29 11.62
N THR A 41 10.42 20.09 12.62
CA THR A 41 9.04 20.23 13.12
C THR A 41 8.51 21.63 12.84
N TYR A 42 7.39 21.71 12.15
CA TYR A 42 6.56 22.91 12.10
C TYR A 42 5.56 22.92 13.25
N SER A 43 5.32 24.09 13.82
CA SER A 43 4.38 24.30 14.93
C SER A 43 3.38 25.40 14.57
N PHE A 44 2.12 25.04 14.44
CA PHE A 44 1.03 25.96 14.09
C PHE A 44 0.10 26.15 15.29
N LEU A 45 -0.08 27.40 15.73
CA LEU A 45 -1.08 27.71 16.74
C LEU A 45 -2.48 27.61 16.12
N VAL A 46 -3.32 26.73 16.67
CA VAL A 46 -4.67 26.46 16.18
C VAL A 46 -5.68 26.50 17.33
N SER A 47 -6.91 26.88 17.01
CA SER A 47 -8.02 26.71 17.94
C SER A 47 -8.39 25.23 18.09
N SER A 48 -9.05 24.88 19.18
CA SER A 48 -9.61 23.53 19.33
C SER A 48 -10.63 23.25 18.23
N GLY A 49 -10.62 22.03 17.70
CA GLY A 49 -11.54 21.53 16.70
C GLY A 49 -10.84 20.73 15.59
N TRP A 50 -11.59 20.47 14.53
CA TRP A 50 -11.10 19.76 13.35
C TRP A 50 -10.28 20.68 12.45
N ILE A 51 -9.18 20.15 11.93
CA ILE A 51 -8.23 20.86 11.08
C ILE A 51 -8.01 20.08 9.78
N PHE A 52 -8.06 20.79 8.65
CA PHE A 52 -7.44 20.36 7.39
C PHE A 52 -5.94 20.60 7.46
N LEU A 53 -5.17 19.54 7.22
CA LEU A 53 -3.74 19.62 6.95
C LEU A 53 -3.49 19.14 5.52
N ARG A 54 -3.07 20.04 4.63
CA ARG A 54 -2.64 19.68 3.27
C ARG A 54 -1.14 19.83 3.11
N LEU A 55 -0.49 18.81 2.56
CA LEU A 55 0.94 18.82 2.26
C LEU A 55 1.14 18.69 0.75
N TYR A 56 1.95 19.60 0.19
CA TYR A 56 2.18 19.72 -1.25
C TYR A 56 3.60 19.25 -1.58
N PHE A 57 3.71 18.35 -2.56
CA PHE A 57 4.98 17.76 -3.00
C PHE A 57 5.08 17.75 -4.52
N TYR A 58 6.18 18.25 -5.07
CA TYR A 58 6.51 18.19 -6.49
C TYR A 58 7.84 17.43 -6.64
N PRO A 59 7.87 16.26 -7.32
CA PRO A 59 9.07 15.44 -7.43
C PRO A 59 10.04 16.01 -8.46
N ALA A 60 10.81 17.01 -8.06
CA ALA A 60 11.84 17.62 -8.89
C ALA A 60 13.20 17.70 -8.18
N SER A 61 14.26 18.03 -8.93
CA SER A 61 15.57 18.24 -8.31
C SER A 61 15.64 19.61 -7.64
N TYR A 62 16.07 19.61 -6.38
CA TYR A 62 16.25 20.79 -5.54
C TYR A 62 17.68 20.83 -5.00
N SER A 63 18.38 21.96 -5.17
CA SER A 63 19.78 22.14 -4.71
C SER A 63 20.76 21.08 -5.21
N GLY A 64 20.50 20.48 -6.38
CA GLY A 64 21.33 19.40 -6.94
C GLY A 64 21.15 18.04 -6.25
N LEU A 65 20.21 17.93 -5.30
CA LEU A 65 19.83 16.64 -4.72
C LEU A 65 19.03 15.82 -5.73
N ASN A 66 19.27 14.51 -5.73
CA ASN A 66 18.51 13.58 -6.55
C ASN A 66 17.14 13.34 -5.89
N ILE A 67 16.07 13.42 -6.67
CA ILE A 67 14.72 13.24 -6.15
C ILE A 67 14.45 11.78 -5.71
N SER A 68 15.18 10.80 -6.25
CA SER A 68 15.10 9.40 -5.78
C SER A 68 15.48 9.22 -4.32
N ASP A 69 16.32 10.12 -3.79
CA ASP A 69 16.84 10.05 -2.42
C ASP A 69 15.87 10.71 -1.42
N ALA A 70 14.81 11.38 -1.91
CA ALA A 70 13.78 11.98 -1.07
C ALA A 70 12.86 10.91 -0.47
N ARG A 71 13.32 10.27 0.61
CA ARG A 71 12.61 9.18 1.30
C ARG A 71 12.46 9.52 2.78
N PHE A 72 11.22 9.70 3.24
CA PHE A 72 10.95 10.27 4.57
C PHE A 72 9.60 9.88 5.17
N GLY A 73 9.44 10.12 6.47
CA GLY A 73 8.15 10.03 7.16
C GLY A 73 7.63 11.41 7.56
N VAL A 74 6.32 11.52 7.74
CA VAL A 74 5.65 12.70 8.31
C VAL A 74 4.77 12.26 9.46
N THR A 75 4.94 12.88 10.62
CA THR A 75 4.12 12.64 11.80
C THR A 75 3.43 13.93 12.23
N SER A 76 2.25 13.79 12.82
CA SER A 76 1.56 14.88 13.48
C SER A 76 0.85 14.39 14.72
N GLN A 77 1.15 14.99 15.86
CA GLN A 77 0.73 14.48 17.17
C GLN A 77 1.07 12.99 17.33
N SER A 78 0.09 12.13 17.61
CA SER A 78 0.25 10.68 17.71
C SER A 78 0.15 9.94 16.37
N TYR A 79 -0.14 10.64 15.27
CA TYR A 79 -0.39 10.03 13.98
C TYR A 79 0.87 10.00 13.12
N THR A 80 1.11 8.86 12.47
CA THR A 80 2.02 8.79 11.32
C THR A 80 1.18 9.04 10.07
N LEU A 81 1.39 10.18 9.42
CA LEU A 81 0.66 10.58 8.22
C LEU A 81 1.28 9.95 6.97
N LEU A 82 2.61 9.99 6.89
CA LEU A 82 3.37 9.40 5.79
C LEU A 82 4.52 8.56 6.36
N ARG A 83 4.82 7.43 5.72
CA ARG A 83 5.88 6.51 6.17
C ARG A 83 6.69 6.02 4.99
N ASN A 84 8.01 6.18 5.07
CA ASN A 84 8.94 5.76 4.01
C ASN A 84 8.54 6.30 2.61
N PHE A 85 7.93 7.48 2.60
CA PHE A 85 7.29 8.10 1.47
C PHE A 85 8.34 8.59 0.47
N ASN A 86 8.13 8.26 -0.80
CA ASN A 86 8.91 8.74 -1.93
C ASN A 86 7.95 9.31 -2.98
N VAL A 87 8.08 10.61 -3.24
CA VAL A 87 7.15 11.35 -4.11
C VAL A 87 7.25 10.85 -5.55
N LEU A 88 8.47 10.57 -6.03
CA LEU A 88 8.69 10.08 -7.38
C LEU A 88 7.96 8.75 -7.60
N GLU A 89 8.13 7.80 -6.68
CA GLU A 89 7.43 6.49 -6.68
C GLU A 89 5.90 6.62 -6.64
N THR A 90 5.38 7.69 -6.03
CA THR A 90 3.93 7.94 -5.96
C THR A 90 3.37 8.52 -7.27
N THR A 91 4.18 9.29 -8.01
CA THR A 91 3.80 9.86 -9.32
C THR A 91 4.13 8.94 -10.50
N LEU A 92 4.95 7.89 -10.30
CA LEU A 92 5.29 6.93 -11.35
C LEU A 92 4.03 6.18 -11.83
N GLY A 93 3.74 6.26 -13.13
CA GLY A 93 2.56 5.63 -13.74
C GLY A 93 1.25 6.43 -13.61
N SER A 94 1.23 7.55 -12.87
CA SER A 94 0.11 8.48 -12.85
C SER A 94 0.28 9.59 -13.91
N LYS A 95 -0.83 10.18 -14.35
CA LYS A 95 -0.82 11.45 -15.11
C LYS A 95 -0.59 12.67 -14.21
N ASP A 96 -0.52 12.47 -12.89
CA ASP A 96 -0.31 13.54 -11.92
C ASP A 96 1.16 13.93 -11.83
N HIS A 97 1.43 15.22 -12.01
CA HIS A 97 2.78 15.75 -11.97
C HIS A 97 3.24 16.15 -10.55
N TYR A 98 2.34 16.17 -9.57
CA TYR A 98 2.58 16.55 -8.18
C TYR A 98 1.60 15.83 -7.26
N VAL A 99 1.92 15.76 -5.97
CA VAL A 99 1.10 15.11 -4.95
C VAL A 99 0.60 16.15 -3.95
N VAL A 100 -0.70 16.09 -3.62
CA VAL A 100 -1.29 16.81 -2.50
C VAL A 100 -1.95 15.78 -1.60
N THR A 101 -1.46 15.66 -0.37
CA THR A 101 -2.11 14.82 0.66
C THR A 101 -2.96 15.71 1.55
N GLU A 102 -4.16 15.26 1.91
CA GLU A 102 -5.13 16.01 2.70
C GLU A 102 -5.60 15.18 3.89
N TYR A 103 -5.33 15.66 5.10
CA TYR A 103 -5.67 15.00 6.36
C TYR A 103 -6.66 15.82 7.18
N PHE A 104 -7.49 15.11 7.93
CA PHE A 104 -8.45 15.63 8.89
C PHE A 104 -8.01 15.21 10.29
N ILE A 105 -7.64 16.17 11.12
CA ILE A 105 -7.10 15.90 12.46
C ILE A 105 -7.85 16.76 13.48
N HIS A 106 -8.37 16.14 14.52
CA HIS A 106 -8.93 16.86 15.65
C HIS A 106 -7.82 17.29 16.63
N ILE A 107 -7.88 18.53 17.10
CA ILE A 107 -6.94 19.08 18.08
C ILE A 107 -7.75 19.65 19.25
N ASP A 108 -7.43 19.28 20.49
CA ASP A 108 -8.11 19.79 21.70
C ASP A 108 -7.74 21.25 22.04
N GLY A 109 -7.00 21.90 21.14
CA GLY A 109 -6.49 23.26 21.25
C GLY A 109 -4.97 23.31 21.41
N GLY A 110 -4.38 24.47 21.09
CA GLY A 110 -2.95 24.71 21.26
C GLY A 110 -2.19 24.60 19.94
N THR A 111 -1.22 23.69 19.85
CA THR A 111 -0.28 23.65 18.74
C THR A 111 -0.43 22.36 17.94
N LEU A 112 -0.64 22.49 16.63
CA LEU A 112 -0.50 21.40 15.66
C LEU A 112 0.98 21.28 15.28
N ASN A 113 1.64 20.20 15.69
CA ASN A 113 3.00 19.89 15.29
C ASN A 113 3.01 18.96 14.08
N VAL A 114 3.83 19.28 13.07
CA VAL A 114 4.04 18.45 11.88
C VAL A 114 5.53 18.23 11.71
N THR A 115 5.99 16.99 11.87
CA THR A 115 7.40 16.64 11.87
C THR A 115 7.76 15.80 10.65
N PHE A 116 8.68 16.32 9.83
CA PHE A 116 9.27 15.64 8.69
C PHE A 116 10.57 14.97 9.13
N THR A 117 10.70 13.66 8.89
CA THR A 117 11.86 12.88 9.32
C THR A 117 12.43 12.10 8.13
N PRO A 118 13.64 12.45 7.64
CA PRO A 118 14.33 11.66 6.64
C PRO A 118 14.53 10.20 7.09
N SER A 119 14.51 9.27 6.14
CA SER A 119 14.74 7.86 6.44
C SER A 119 16.15 7.63 6.99
N THR A 120 16.28 6.87 8.07
CA THR A 120 17.59 6.49 8.63
C THR A 120 18.21 5.28 7.93
N THR A 121 17.46 4.59 7.07
CA THR A 121 17.90 3.36 6.38
C THR A 121 18.30 3.60 4.94
N ALA A 122 17.83 4.69 4.32
CA ALA A 122 18.18 5.04 2.95
C ALA A 122 19.44 5.93 2.92
N ILE A 123 20.29 5.69 1.92
CA ILE A 123 21.54 6.43 1.73
C ILE A 123 21.19 7.86 1.27
N ASN A 124 21.83 8.86 1.89
CA ASN A 124 21.64 10.29 1.59
C ASN A 124 20.19 10.78 1.68
N ALA A 125 19.35 10.09 2.46
CA ALA A 125 17.94 10.39 2.52
C ALA A 125 17.67 11.81 3.03
N TYR A 126 16.74 12.49 2.39
CA TYR A 126 16.24 13.78 2.85
C TYR A 126 14.71 13.83 2.77
N ALA A 127 14.12 14.78 3.49
CA ALA A 127 12.72 15.11 3.41
C ALA A 127 12.55 16.48 2.75
N PHE A 128 11.41 16.71 2.12
CA PHE A 128 11.10 18.05 1.60
C PHE A 128 9.60 18.30 1.61
N VAL A 129 9.21 19.57 1.49
CA VAL A 129 7.82 20.00 1.28
C VAL A 129 7.79 21.28 0.46
N ASN A 130 6.83 21.42 -0.44
CA ASN A 130 6.64 22.62 -1.26
C ASN A 130 5.68 23.63 -0.64
N GLY A 131 4.66 23.13 0.07
CA GLY A 131 3.68 23.95 0.75
C GLY A 131 2.99 23.18 1.85
N ILE A 132 2.55 23.91 2.88
CA ILE A 132 1.71 23.39 3.96
C ILE A 132 0.48 24.29 4.10
N GLU A 133 -0.69 23.70 4.09
CA GLU A 133 -1.95 24.38 4.38
C GLU A 133 -2.54 23.83 5.68
N VAL A 134 -2.88 24.74 6.59
CA VAL A 134 -3.55 24.43 7.86
C VAL A 134 -4.79 25.30 7.93
N MET A 135 -5.96 24.68 8.08
CA MET A 135 -7.24 25.38 8.06
C MET A 135 -8.24 24.74 9.01
N SER A 136 -8.92 25.55 9.82
CA SER A 136 -10.03 25.06 10.65
C SER A 136 -11.19 24.59 9.78
N MET A 137 -11.89 23.57 10.25
CA MET A 137 -13.09 23.07 9.60
C MET A 137 -14.17 22.66 10.59
N PRO A 138 -15.44 22.70 10.16
CA PRO A 138 -16.52 22.15 10.95
C PRO A 138 -16.38 20.64 11.06
N ASN A 139 -16.92 20.09 12.15
CA ASN A 139 -17.07 18.65 12.27
C ASN A 139 -18.16 18.16 11.30
N ILE A 140 -17.75 17.44 10.25
CA ILE A 140 -18.66 16.89 9.25
C ILE A 140 -18.60 15.35 9.17
N TYR A 141 -17.74 14.68 9.95
CA TYR A 141 -17.45 13.24 9.84
C TYR A 141 -17.76 12.42 11.09
N THR A 142 -17.83 13.01 12.29
CA THR A 142 -18.13 12.22 13.48
C THR A 142 -19.59 11.77 13.48
N SER A 143 -19.83 10.56 13.95
CA SER A 143 -21.17 10.06 14.24
C SER A 143 -21.86 10.96 15.27
N THR A 144 -23.05 11.46 14.96
CA THR A 144 -23.96 11.96 16.00
C THR A 144 -24.71 10.77 16.63
N ASP A 145 -25.32 10.94 17.79
CA ASP A 145 -26.01 9.85 18.53
C ASP A 145 -27.08 9.08 17.71
N ASP A 146 -27.52 9.62 16.57
CA ASP A 146 -28.49 9.01 15.65
C ASP A 146 -27.84 8.26 14.44
N ASP A 147 -26.54 8.43 14.18
CA ASP A 147 -25.83 7.92 12.98
C ASP A 147 -24.85 6.80 13.33
N VAL A 148 -25.33 5.55 13.30
CA VAL A 148 -24.47 4.36 13.44
C VAL A 148 -23.82 4.04 12.10
N HIS A 149 -22.51 4.25 11.96
CA HIS A 149 -21.78 3.78 10.79
C HIS A 149 -21.51 2.28 10.92
N VAL A 150 -22.11 1.50 10.04
CA VAL A 150 -21.94 0.04 10.01
C VAL A 150 -20.92 -0.32 8.94
N ILE A 151 -19.97 -1.18 9.30
CA ILE A 151 -19.02 -1.76 8.35
C ILE A 151 -19.79 -2.70 7.42
N VAL A 152 -19.76 -2.39 6.13
CA VAL A 152 -20.37 -3.19 5.06
C VAL A 152 -19.80 -4.61 5.14
N GLY A 153 -20.69 -5.60 5.18
CA GLY A 153 -20.32 -7.02 5.27
C GLY A 153 -20.26 -7.62 6.66
N ILE A 154 -19.73 -6.85 7.63
CA ILE A 154 -19.36 -7.37 8.95
C ILE A 154 -20.43 -7.02 10.02
N ARG A 155 -21.34 -6.09 9.71
CA ARG A 155 -22.41 -5.61 10.62
C ARG A 155 -21.90 -5.10 11.98
N SER A 156 -20.61 -4.78 12.07
CA SER A 156 -19.99 -4.12 13.22
C SER A 156 -20.13 -2.60 13.09
N VAL A 157 -20.16 -1.90 14.22
CA VAL A 157 -20.18 -0.44 14.27
C VAL A 157 -18.74 0.08 14.21
N PHE A 158 -18.49 1.10 13.40
CA PHE A 158 -17.24 1.85 13.41
C PHE A 158 -17.54 3.27 13.85
N THR A 159 -16.85 3.75 14.88
CA THR A 159 -17.05 5.08 15.44
C THR A 159 -15.95 6.01 14.96
N ILE A 160 -16.33 7.17 14.43
CA ILE A 160 -15.41 8.25 14.12
C ILE A 160 -15.52 9.28 15.23
N ASP A 161 -14.46 9.44 15.99
CA ASP A 161 -14.36 10.31 17.13
C ASP A 161 -13.17 11.27 17.00
N ASN A 162 -12.91 12.03 18.07
CA ASN A 162 -11.83 13.01 18.12
C ASN A 162 -10.42 12.40 18.17
N ILE A 163 -10.28 11.07 18.28
CA ILE A 163 -8.98 10.37 18.20
C ILE A 163 -8.78 9.69 16.85
N THR A 164 -9.75 9.80 15.93
CA THR A 164 -9.67 9.25 14.58
C THR A 164 -9.19 10.32 13.61
N ALA A 165 -8.03 10.09 12.96
CA ALA A 165 -7.58 10.91 11.84
C ALA A 165 -8.06 10.30 10.52
N LEU A 166 -8.40 11.14 9.54
CA LEU A 166 -8.82 10.70 8.20
C LEU A 166 -7.87 11.27 7.15
N GLU A 167 -7.68 10.54 6.05
CA GLU A 167 -7.03 11.03 4.83
C GLU A 167 -8.06 11.08 3.69
N ASN A 168 -8.11 12.18 2.94
CA ASN A 168 -8.89 12.23 1.71
C ASN A 168 -8.10 11.59 0.56
N ILE A 169 -8.56 10.42 0.10
CA ILE A 169 -7.99 9.77 -1.08
C ILE A 169 -8.66 10.26 -2.37
N TYR A 170 -10.00 10.26 -2.40
CA TYR A 170 -10.78 10.69 -3.55
C TYR A 170 -11.90 11.66 -3.16
N ARG A 171 -12.20 12.59 -4.07
CA ARG A 171 -13.36 13.48 -3.97
C ARG A 171 -13.88 13.78 -5.37
N LEU A 172 -15.08 13.29 -5.67
CA LEU A 172 -15.65 13.33 -7.02
C LEU A 172 -16.90 14.20 -7.12
N ASN A 173 -17.05 14.85 -8.28
CA ASN A 173 -18.28 15.47 -8.75
C ASN A 173 -18.95 14.56 -9.79
N VAL A 174 -19.88 13.72 -9.33
CA VAL A 174 -20.48 12.65 -10.14
C VAL A 174 -21.39 13.23 -11.23
N GLY A 175 -21.08 12.92 -12.50
CA GLY A 175 -21.79 13.47 -13.66
C GLY A 175 -21.52 14.95 -13.91
N GLY A 176 -20.60 15.57 -13.17
CA GLY A 176 -20.22 16.96 -13.34
C GLY A 176 -18.80 17.13 -13.87
N SER A 177 -18.38 18.39 -13.99
CA SER A 177 -16.99 18.75 -14.32
C SER A 177 -16.14 18.95 -13.05
N ASN A 178 -14.82 19.07 -13.23
CA ASN A 178 -13.90 19.39 -12.16
C ASN A 178 -14.31 20.69 -11.44
N ILE A 179 -14.30 20.66 -10.11
CA ILE A 179 -14.57 21.81 -9.25
C ILE A 179 -13.24 22.23 -8.61
N PRO A 180 -12.69 23.40 -8.94
CA PRO A 180 -11.51 23.90 -8.25
C PRO A 180 -11.87 24.33 -6.81
N GLY A 181 -10.93 24.23 -5.88
CA GLY A 181 -11.14 24.64 -4.48
C GLY A 181 -11.66 26.08 -4.30
N SER A 182 -11.36 27.00 -5.22
CA SER A 182 -11.91 28.37 -5.20
C SER A 182 -13.44 28.44 -5.39
N ARG A 183 -14.07 27.36 -5.84
CA ARG A 183 -15.52 27.21 -5.99
C ARG A 183 -16.15 26.31 -4.91
N ASP A 184 -15.37 25.90 -3.92
CA ASP A 184 -15.87 25.19 -2.75
C ASP A 184 -16.51 26.16 -1.73
N THR A 185 -17.21 25.60 -0.74
CA THR A 185 -17.93 26.32 0.31
C THR A 185 -17.01 26.72 1.46
N GLY A 186 -15.88 27.37 1.15
CA GLY A 186 -14.95 27.94 2.14
C GLY A 186 -13.89 26.98 2.72
N MET A 187 -13.91 25.69 2.36
CA MET A 187 -12.89 24.70 2.76
C MET A 187 -11.85 24.41 1.66
N PHE A 188 -11.98 25.08 0.51
CA PHE A 188 -11.05 24.99 -0.62
C PHE A 188 -10.80 23.56 -1.14
N ARG A 189 -11.79 22.67 -1.01
CA ARG A 189 -11.73 21.30 -1.50
C ARG A 189 -11.91 21.25 -3.01
N SER A 190 -10.99 20.61 -3.71
CA SER A 190 -11.14 20.33 -5.14
C SER A 190 -11.90 19.01 -5.34
N CYS A 191 -12.75 18.94 -6.37
CA CYS A 191 -13.43 17.71 -6.78
C CYS A 191 -13.08 17.38 -8.23
N SER A 192 -12.75 16.12 -8.52
CA SER A 192 -12.52 15.64 -9.88
C SER A 192 -13.82 15.15 -10.52
N ALA A 193 -13.94 15.23 -11.84
CA ALA A 193 -15.00 14.56 -12.57
C ALA A 193 -14.90 13.04 -12.37
N ASP A 194 -16.05 12.36 -12.37
CA ASP A 194 -16.10 10.93 -12.07
C ASP A 194 -15.74 10.01 -13.25
N ALA A 195 -15.69 10.55 -14.46
CA ALA A 195 -15.66 9.77 -15.69
C ALA A 195 -14.42 8.87 -15.83
N SER A 196 -13.26 9.25 -15.30
CA SER A 196 -12.07 8.39 -15.34
C SER A 196 -12.24 7.12 -14.52
N PHE A 197 -13.03 7.19 -13.44
CA PHE A 197 -13.22 6.12 -12.45
C PHE A 197 -14.28 5.09 -12.82
N ILE A 198 -14.95 5.22 -13.98
CA ILE A 198 -16.08 4.37 -14.36
C ILE A 198 -15.62 3.23 -15.27
N LEU A 199 -16.19 2.03 -15.04
CA LEU A 199 -16.00 0.88 -15.93
C LEU A 199 -16.41 1.21 -17.38
N GLN A 200 -15.45 1.15 -18.31
CA GLN A 200 -15.53 1.73 -19.67
C GLN A 200 -16.72 1.29 -20.54
N THR A 201 -17.36 0.16 -20.25
CA THR A 201 -18.47 -0.36 -21.05
C THR A 201 -19.85 0.14 -20.58
N ALA A 202 -19.91 0.81 -19.42
CA ALA A 202 -21.13 1.07 -18.68
C ALA A 202 -21.21 2.51 -18.11
N PHE A 203 -20.81 3.50 -18.90
CA PHE A 203 -20.75 4.92 -18.50
C PHE A 203 -22.07 5.54 -18.00
N GLY A 204 -23.21 4.88 -18.21
CA GLY A 204 -24.52 5.42 -17.89
C GLY A 204 -24.82 6.71 -18.67
N VAL A 205 -25.60 7.60 -18.07
CA VAL A 205 -26.04 8.88 -18.63
C VAL A 205 -25.84 9.97 -17.57
N VAL A 206 -25.24 11.07 -18.00
CA VAL A 206 -25.11 12.28 -17.20
C VAL A 206 -26.41 13.08 -17.26
N ASN A 207 -26.96 13.37 -16.08
CA ASN A 207 -28.06 14.31 -15.91
C ASN A 207 -27.43 15.63 -15.45
N GLY A 208 -27.06 16.48 -16.41
CA GLY A 208 -26.42 17.77 -16.15
C GLY A 208 -27.42 18.92 -16.05
N ALA A 209 -27.06 19.95 -15.28
CA ALA A 209 -27.78 21.22 -15.17
C ALA A 209 -29.25 21.06 -14.82
N ILE A 210 -29.54 20.25 -13.80
CA ILE A 210 -30.86 20.28 -13.19
C ILE A 210 -30.96 21.66 -12.51
N GLU A 211 -31.90 22.52 -12.96
CA GLU A 211 -32.24 23.76 -12.25
C GLU A 211 -32.93 23.39 -10.93
N VAL A 212 -32.11 23.03 -9.94
CA VAL A 212 -32.54 22.67 -8.59
C VAL A 212 -32.37 23.89 -7.72
N ASN A 213 -33.48 24.42 -7.18
CA ASN A 213 -33.40 25.31 -6.04
C ASN A 213 -33.04 24.47 -4.80
N ILE A 214 -31.74 24.30 -4.55
CA ILE A 214 -31.25 23.44 -3.48
C ILE A 214 -31.58 24.07 -2.12
N GLU A 215 -32.37 23.34 -1.33
CA GLU A 215 -32.66 23.70 0.05
C GLU A 215 -31.96 22.69 0.96
N TYR A 216 -31.13 23.19 1.87
CA TYR A 216 -30.43 22.33 2.82
C TYR A 216 -31.33 22.02 4.02
N PRO A 217 -31.56 20.73 4.36
CA PRO A 217 -32.30 20.37 5.57
C PRO A 217 -31.70 20.97 6.84
N PRO A 218 -32.48 21.18 7.93
CA PRO A 218 -31.98 21.78 9.18
C PRO A 218 -30.77 21.09 9.83
N ARG A 219 -30.57 19.78 9.56
CA ARG A 219 -29.44 18.98 10.07
C ARG A 219 -28.30 18.81 9.04
N THR A 220 -28.44 19.35 7.83
CA THR A 220 -27.44 19.28 6.77
C THR A 220 -26.87 20.67 6.54
N SER A 221 -25.61 20.86 6.91
CA SER A 221 -24.95 22.15 6.67
C SER A 221 -24.74 22.44 5.19
N SER A 222 -24.94 23.70 4.78
CA SER A 222 -24.74 24.14 3.39
C SER A 222 -23.29 24.03 2.89
N TYR A 223 -22.33 23.90 3.81
CA TYR A 223 -20.92 23.69 3.50
C TYR A 223 -20.54 22.21 3.32
N ILE A 224 -21.49 21.27 3.43
CA ILE A 224 -21.21 19.83 3.28
C ILE A 224 -20.56 19.52 1.93
N ALA A 225 -21.08 20.13 0.87
CA ALA A 225 -20.55 20.15 -0.50
C ALA A 225 -21.13 21.38 -1.23
N PRO A 226 -20.46 21.91 -2.25
CA PRO A 226 -21.00 23.03 -3.03
C PRO A 226 -22.23 22.61 -3.83
N THR A 227 -23.16 23.53 -4.06
CA THR A 227 -24.44 23.28 -4.74
C THR A 227 -24.27 22.62 -6.11
N ILE A 228 -23.18 22.92 -6.81
CA ILE A 228 -22.87 22.33 -8.11
C ILE A 228 -22.75 20.79 -8.05
N VAL A 229 -22.32 20.21 -6.92
CA VAL A 229 -22.25 18.74 -6.72
C VAL A 229 -23.64 18.11 -6.76
N PHE A 230 -24.66 18.80 -6.24
CA PHE A 230 -26.04 18.32 -6.22
C PHE A 230 -26.83 18.64 -7.49
N SER A 231 -26.28 19.51 -8.36
CA SER A 231 -26.90 19.91 -9.64
C SER A 231 -26.57 18.98 -10.81
N SER A 232 -25.62 18.06 -10.61
CA SER A 232 -25.22 17.03 -11.57
C SER A 232 -25.32 15.66 -10.94
N ALA A 233 -25.72 14.68 -11.75
CA ALA A 233 -25.75 13.28 -11.34
C ALA A 233 -25.46 12.35 -12.51
N ARG A 234 -25.09 11.12 -12.22
CA ARG A 234 -25.01 10.03 -13.19
C ARG A 234 -26.06 8.97 -12.88
N SER A 235 -26.71 8.47 -13.92
CA SER A 235 -27.72 7.42 -13.82
C SER A 235 -27.51 6.35 -14.88
N MET A 236 -28.24 5.24 -14.81
CA MET A 236 -28.13 4.17 -15.79
C MET A 236 -28.94 4.42 -17.09
N GLY A 237 -29.38 5.66 -17.31
CA GLY A 237 -30.15 6.08 -18.49
C GLY A 237 -31.66 5.89 -18.34
N PRO A 238 -32.44 5.88 -19.45
CA PRO A 238 -33.90 5.71 -19.39
C PRO A 238 -34.38 4.26 -19.61
N ASN A 239 -33.65 3.42 -20.36
CA ASN A 239 -34.11 2.11 -20.82
C ASN A 239 -34.07 1.03 -19.71
N ALA A 240 -35.23 0.57 -19.26
CA ALA A 240 -35.36 -0.41 -18.16
C ALA A 240 -34.69 -1.77 -18.44
N ASN A 241 -34.74 -2.27 -19.68
CA ASN A 241 -34.17 -3.57 -20.03
C ASN A 241 -32.64 -3.56 -19.98
N ILE A 242 -32.02 -2.43 -20.33
CA ILE A 242 -30.56 -2.27 -20.24
C ILE A 242 -30.14 -2.13 -18.78
N LYS A 243 -30.90 -1.38 -17.96
CA LYS A 243 -30.56 -1.14 -16.54
C LYS A 243 -30.48 -2.39 -15.68
N MET A 244 -31.24 -3.44 -15.98
CA MET A 244 -31.18 -4.68 -15.21
C MET A 244 -30.01 -5.60 -15.62
N GLY A 245 -29.33 -5.29 -16.73
CA GLY A 245 -28.26 -6.13 -17.28
C GLY A 245 -26.84 -5.75 -16.85
N TYR A 246 -26.66 -4.66 -16.07
CA TYR A 246 -25.34 -4.23 -15.60
C TYR A 246 -25.43 -3.44 -14.29
N ASN A 247 -24.30 -3.22 -13.63
CA ASN A 247 -24.16 -2.27 -12.53
C ASN A 247 -23.39 -1.04 -12.99
N LEU A 248 -23.84 0.16 -12.61
CA LEU A 248 -23.03 1.37 -12.77
C LEU A 248 -21.94 1.38 -11.70
N THR A 249 -20.69 1.17 -12.11
CA THR A 249 -19.58 0.84 -11.22
C THR A 249 -18.48 1.90 -11.33
N TRP A 250 -18.02 2.38 -10.16
CA TRP A 250 -16.81 3.17 -10.02
C TRP A 250 -15.74 2.35 -9.30
N THR A 251 -14.48 2.53 -9.72
CA THR A 251 -13.32 1.82 -9.16
C THR A 251 -12.30 2.81 -8.63
N PHE A 252 -11.66 2.44 -7.53
CA PHE A 252 -10.72 3.27 -6.82
C PHE A 252 -9.53 2.42 -6.37
N SER A 253 -8.32 2.86 -6.69
CA SER A 253 -7.10 2.27 -6.14
C SER A 253 -6.88 2.80 -4.74
N ILE A 254 -6.80 1.91 -3.76
CA ILE A 254 -6.66 2.25 -2.35
C ILE A 254 -5.53 1.43 -1.73
N ASP A 255 -4.96 1.95 -0.65
CA ASP A 255 -4.07 1.17 0.18
C ASP A 255 -4.83 0.06 0.92
N SER A 256 -4.14 -1.00 1.27
CA SER A 256 -4.66 -2.05 2.12
C SER A 256 -4.24 -1.84 3.58
N GLY A 257 -4.89 -2.53 4.51
CA GLY A 257 -4.66 -2.39 5.95
C GLY A 257 -5.49 -1.31 6.64
N PHE A 258 -6.36 -0.58 5.92
CA PHE A 258 -7.15 0.53 6.46
C PHE A 258 -8.67 0.30 6.35
N ALA A 259 -9.40 0.97 7.25
CA ALA A 259 -10.83 1.19 7.11
C ALA A 259 -11.08 2.44 6.25
N TYR A 260 -12.00 2.33 5.31
CA TYR A 260 -12.32 3.39 4.35
C TYR A 260 -13.72 3.92 4.59
N LEU A 261 -13.84 5.23 4.79
CA LEU A 261 -15.11 5.95 4.78
C LEU A 261 -15.46 6.37 3.36
N VAL A 262 -16.63 5.95 2.89
CA VAL A 262 -17.22 6.37 1.62
C VAL A 262 -18.45 7.22 1.91
N ARG A 263 -18.40 8.49 1.51
CA ARG A 263 -19.56 9.40 1.58
C ARG A 263 -20.18 9.56 0.20
N LEU A 264 -21.41 9.08 0.06
CA LEU A 264 -22.23 9.24 -1.14
C LEU A 264 -23.15 10.45 -0.98
N HIS A 265 -23.13 11.34 -1.96
CA HIS A 265 -23.98 12.52 -2.03
C HIS A 265 -25.12 12.28 -3.01
N PHE A 266 -26.35 12.53 -2.59
CA PHE A 266 -27.54 12.36 -3.41
C PHE A 266 -28.40 13.62 -3.39
N CYS A 267 -29.03 13.93 -4.52
CA CYS A 267 -30.09 14.91 -4.62
C CYS A 267 -30.99 14.50 -5.79
N GLU A 268 -32.29 14.38 -5.56
CA GLU A 268 -33.26 14.17 -6.63
C GLU A 268 -33.90 15.51 -6.98
N GLY A 269 -33.59 16.01 -8.18
CA GLY A 269 -34.12 17.27 -8.69
C GLY A 269 -34.82 17.13 -10.05
N THR A 270 -35.01 15.91 -10.57
CA THR A 270 -35.65 15.75 -11.87
C THR A 270 -37.16 15.94 -11.76
N THR A 271 -37.77 16.72 -12.65
CA THR A 271 -39.23 16.95 -12.64
C THR A 271 -40.06 15.67 -12.90
N VAL A 272 -39.41 14.58 -13.29
CA VAL A 272 -40.04 13.28 -13.58
C VAL A 272 -40.17 12.41 -12.32
N ILE A 273 -39.24 12.53 -11.37
CA ILE A 273 -39.21 11.72 -10.15
C ILE A 273 -39.54 12.62 -8.98
N THR A 274 -40.79 12.55 -8.53
CA THR A 274 -41.38 13.44 -7.53
C THR A 274 -42.00 12.69 -6.36
N LYS A 275 -42.01 11.35 -6.40
CA LYS A 275 -42.63 10.48 -5.40
C LYS A 275 -41.70 9.34 -5.00
N VAL A 276 -41.90 8.86 -3.78
CA VAL A 276 -41.32 7.61 -3.28
C VAL A 276 -41.56 6.45 -4.25
N ASN A 277 -40.63 5.51 -4.27
CA ASN A 277 -40.64 4.26 -5.02
C ASN A 277 -40.57 4.42 -6.55
N GLN A 278 -40.25 5.61 -7.07
CA GLN A 278 -40.06 5.85 -8.51
C GLN A 278 -38.63 5.55 -8.99
N ARG A 279 -37.64 5.63 -8.09
CA ARG A 279 -36.25 5.23 -8.37
C ARG A 279 -35.68 4.50 -7.16
N VAL A 280 -35.77 3.17 -7.21
CA VAL A 280 -35.18 2.28 -6.21
C VAL A 280 -33.96 1.58 -6.82
N PHE A 281 -32.84 1.57 -6.11
CA PHE A 281 -31.61 0.93 -6.57
C PHE A 281 -30.88 0.22 -5.43
N LYS A 282 -29.91 -0.62 -5.78
CA LYS A 282 -29.02 -1.28 -4.82
C LYS A 282 -27.68 -0.57 -4.80
N ILE A 283 -27.05 -0.53 -3.63
CA ILE A 283 -25.70 -0.02 -3.45
C ILE A 283 -24.82 -1.19 -3.01
N PHE A 284 -23.77 -1.42 -3.79
CA PHE A 284 -22.73 -2.37 -3.48
C PHE A 284 -21.43 -1.62 -3.20
N LEU A 285 -20.66 -2.09 -2.23
CA LEU A 285 -19.33 -1.57 -1.92
C LEU A 285 -18.39 -2.76 -1.76
N ALA A 286 -17.28 -2.77 -2.50
CA ALA A 286 -16.36 -3.92 -2.57
C ALA A 286 -17.08 -5.26 -2.83
N ASN A 287 -17.99 -5.29 -3.80
CA ASN A 287 -18.86 -6.43 -4.16
C ASN A 287 -19.79 -6.95 -3.05
N GLN A 288 -19.87 -6.24 -1.92
CA GLN A 288 -20.79 -6.57 -0.83
C GLN A 288 -22.00 -5.64 -0.85
N SER A 289 -23.18 -6.17 -0.52
CA SER A 289 -24.39 -5.36 -0.45
C SER A 289 -24.33 -4.43 0.75
N ALA A 290 -24.33 -3.12 0.48
CA ALA A 290 -24.43 -2.08 1.50
C ALA A 290 -25.90 -1.71 1.75
N PHE A 291 -26.68 -1.52 0.68
CA PHE A 291 -28.12 -1.21 0.74
C PHE A 291 -28.88 -1.93 -0.37
N ASN A 292 -29.92 -2.68 -0.01
CA ASN A 292 -30.70 -3.49 -0.97
C ASN A 292 -31.89 -2.76 -1.61
N THR A 293 -32.29 -1.64 -1.03
CA THR A 293 -33.46 -0.88 -1.47
C THR A 293 -33.14 0.56 -1.13
N ALA A 294 -32.37 1.30 -1.93
CA ALA A 294 -32.10 2.73 -1.75
C ALA A 294 -33.09 3.55 -2.60
N ASP A 295 -33.76 4.57 -2.04
CA ASP A 295 -34.66 5.46 -2.77
C ASP A 295 -34.54 6.92 -2.31
N ILE A 296 -33.98 7.76 -3.17
CA ILE A 296 -33.63 9.15 -2.83
C ILE A 296 -34.89 10.01 -2.57
N ALA A 297 -36.09 9.55 -2.99
CA ALA A 297 -37.34 10.26 -2.75
C ALA A 297 -38.00 9.93 -1.38
N TRP A 298 -37.37 9.11 -0.53
CA TRP A 298 -37.94 8.48 0.67
C TRP A 298 -38.63 9.39 1.70
N ALA A 299 -38.45 10.71 1.65
CA ALA A 299 -39.04 11.64 2.61
C ALA A 299 -39.84 12.79 1.98
N ASN A 300 -40.32 12.66 0.73
CA ASN A 300 -40.91 13.76 -0.06
C ASN A 300 -39.94 14.97 -0.24
N THR A 301 -38.65 14.67 -0.21
CA THR A 301 -37.53 15.63 -0.12
C THR A 301 -36.99 15.97 -1.51
N PHE A 302 -37.88 16.44 -2.39
CA PHE A 302 -37.47 16.96 -3.70
C PHE A 302 -36.53 18.15 -3.51
N ASN A 303 -35.43 18.21 -4.26
CA ASN A 303 -34.39 19.24 -4.16
C ASN A 303 -33.62 19.31 -2.83
N LEU A 304 -33.71 18.30 -1.96
CA LEU A 304 -32.94 18.29 -0.70
C LEU A 304 -31.70 17.38 -0.80
N PRO A 305 -30.50 17.90 -0.48
CA PRO A 305 -29.29 17.11 -0.36
C PRO A 305 -29.36 16.05 0.73
N GLN A 306 -28.94 14.83 0.38
CA GLN A 306 -28.79 13.69 1.28
C GLN A 306 -27.36 13.15 1.21
N ASN A 307 -26.89 12.63 2.35
CA ASN A 307 -25.56 12.07 2.49
C ASN A 307 -25.69 10.68 3.10
N LEU A 308 -25.02 9.69 2.52
CA LEU A 308 -24.90 8.35 3.06
C LEU A 308 -23.43 8.07 3.34
N ILE A 309 -23.12 7.65 4.56
CA ILE A 309 -21.77 7.24 4.97
C ILE A 309 -21.75 5.72 5.07
N LEU A 310 -20.82 5.11 4.35
CA LEU A 310 -20.52 3.69 4.39
C LEU A 310 -19.09 3.50 4.83
N ILE A 311 -18.82 2.42 5.57
CA ILE A 311 -17.46 2.05 5.96
C ILE A 311 -17.19 0.63 5.48
N PHE A 312 -15.99 0.38 4.95
CA PHE A 312 -15.52 -0.98 4.67
C PHE A 312 -14.06 -1.12 5.04
N ASN A 313 -13.61 -2.34 5.33
CA ASN A 313 -12.21 -2.62 5.61
C ASN A 313 -11.54 -3.19 4.36
N SER A 314 -10.40 -2.63 3.99
CA SER A 314 -9.44 -3.27 3.11
C SER A 314 -8.41 -3.91 4.03
N GLU A 315 -8.56 -5.19 4.39
CA GLU A 315 -7.64 -5.85 5.33
C GLU A 315 -6.47 -6.49 4.59
N ASP A 316 -5.25 -6.10 4.98
CA ASP A 316 -4.05 -6.88 4.69
C ASP A 316 -4.15 -8.26 5.33
N PHE A 317 -3.48 -9.22 4.72
CA PHE A 317 -3.27 -10.49 5.38
C PHE A 317 -2.44 -10.24 6.65
N LYS A 318 -2.96 -10.67 7.80
CA LYS A 318 -2.22 -10.63 9.07
C LYS A 318 -1.73 -12.04 9.38
N PRO A 319 -0.41 -12.31 9.29
CA PRO A 319 0.13 -13.58 9.73
C PRO A 319 -0.26 -13.84 11.19
N THR A 320 -0.73 -15.06 11.48
CA THR A 320 -0.93 -15.50 12.87
C THR A 320 0.40 -15.62 13.59
N ASP A 321 1.45 -15.99 12.86
CA ASP A 321 2.80 -16.18 13.37
C ASP A 321 3.79 -15.55 12.41
N GLU A 322 4.71 -14.79 12.98
CA GLU A 322 5.77 -14.10 12.28
C GLU A 322 7.04 -14.18 13.13
N ILE A 323 8.06 -14.88 12.61
CA ILE A 323 9.37 -15.03 13.25
C ILE A 323 10.42 -14.51 12.29
N LEU A 324 11.08 -13.44 12.72
CA LEU A 324 12.05 -12.69 11.93
C LEU A 324 13.40 -12.69 12.63
N LEU A 325 14.35 -13.42 12.02
CA LEU A 325 15.69 -13.58 12.55
C LEU A 325 16.72 -12.87 11.69
N TYR A 326 17.41 -11.92 12.30
CA TYR A 326 18.67 -11.37 11.82
C TYR A 326 19.83 -12.22 12.35
N CYS A 327 20.36 -13.10 11.52
CA CYS A 327 21.27 -14.16 11.93
C CYS A 327 22.70 -13.63 12.12
N GLY A 328 23.33 -14.00 13.24
CA GLY A 328 24.67 -13.51 13.55
C GLY A 328 24.69 -12.09 14.15
N GLY A 329 23.53 -11.43 14.28
CA GLY A 329 23.41 -10.04 14.70
C GLY A 329 23.66 -9.77 16.20
N PRO A 330 23.87 -8.50 16.61
CA PRO A 330 23.97 -8.10 18.01
C PRO A 330 22.64 -8.32 18.76
N PHE A 331 22.65 -8.25 20.10
CA PHE A 331 21.44 -8.33 20.95
C PHE A 331 20.57 -7.06 20.87
N LEU A 332 20.26 -6.62 19.66
CA LEU A 332 19.43 -5.46 19.36
C LEU A 332 18.38 -5.86 18.33
N SER A 333 17.13 -5.48 18.57
CA SER A 333 16.06 -5.62 17.58
C SER A 333 16.22 -4.53 16.52
N LEU A 334 16.18 -4.91 15.25
CA LEU A 334 16.18 -3.96 14.14
C LEU A 334 14.75 -3.74 13.65
N ASN A 335 14.32 -2.49 13.55
CA ASN A 335 13.09 -2.14 12.87
C ASN A 335 13.37 -1.88 11.39
N LEU A 336 12.89 -2.77 10.53
CA LEU A 336 13.00 -2.64 9.07
C LEU A 336 11.60 -2.78 8.46
N ASP A 337 11.19 -1.82 7.65
CA ASP A 337 9.86 -1.76 7.01
C ASP A 337 8.66 -1.86 7.99
N GLY A 338 8.90 -1.67 9.30
CA GLY A 338 7.86 -1.69 10.34
C GLY A 338 7.74 -3.03 11.02
N ARG A 339 8.62 -3.96 10.67
CA ARG A 339 8.77 -5.27 11.28
C ARG A 339 9.98 -5.26 12.19
N SER A 340 9.84 -5.90 13.34
CA SER A 340 10.90 -6.01 14.34
C SER A 340 11.65 -7.32 14.11
N TRP A 341 12.88 -7.22 13.59
CA TRP A 341 13.79 -8.33 13.40
C TRP A 341 14.60 -8.56 14.68
N SER A 342 14.58 -9.78 15.18
CA SER A 342 15.31 -10.17 16.38
C SER A 342 16.60 -10.90 16.02
N THR A 343 17.63 -10.79 16.86
CA THR A 343 18.81 -11.63 16.69
C THR A 343 18.47 -13.08 17.01
N ASP A 344 19.06 -14.00 16.27
CA ASP A 344 19.02 -15.40 16.60
C ASP A 344 19.90 -15.73 17.83
N ARG A 345 20.83 -14.84 18.22
CA ARG A 345 21.71 -15.03 19.39
C ARG A 345 20.93 -15.26 20.67
N GLY A 346 21.16 -16.40 21.32
CA GLY A 346 20.47 -16.77 22.56
C GLY A 346 19.00 -17.16 22.37
N SER A 347 18.52 -17.29 21.13
CA SER A 347 17.19 -17.81 20.84
C SER A 347 17.06 -19.30 21.18
N ASN A 348 15.85 -19.73 21.49
CA ASN A 348 15.51 -21.12 21.78
C ASN A 348 15.31 -21.99 20.52
N PHE A 349 15.51 -21.41 19.33
CA PHE A 349 15.24 -22.09 18.06
C PHE A 349 16.40 -22.95 17.57
N ARG A 350 17.45 -23.15 18.36
CA ARG A 350 18.78 -23.52 17.87
C ARG A 350 19.23 -24.90 18.33
N SER A 351 19.75 -25.71 17.40
CA SER A 351 20.42 -26.98 17.72
C SER A 351 21.63 -27.19 16.81
N GLY A 352 22.82 -27.29 17.41
CA GLY A 352 24.08 -27.54 16.70
C GLY A 352 25.21 -26.56 17.07
N LYS A 353 26.40 -26.77 16.50
CA LYS A 353 27.54 -25.85 16.63
C LYS A 353 27.53 -24.84 15.49
N SER A 354 27.79 -23.58 15.80
CA SER A 354 27.74 -22.49 14.84
C SER A 354 28.64 -21.33 15.24
N THR A 355 29.15 -20.61 14.26
CA THR A 355 30.00 -19.42 14.46
C THR A 355 29.26 -18.17 13.98
N MET A 356 29.33 -17.09 14.75
CA MET A 356 28.74 -15.80 14.38
C MET A 356 29.83 -14.92 13.78
N SER A 357 29.53 -14.22 12.69
CA SER A 357 30.50 -13.33 12.07
C SER A 357 29.85 -12.11 11.44
N GLU A 358 30.56 -10.99 11.51
CA GLU A 358 30.35 -9.83 10.65
C GLU A 358 31.03 -10.04 9.29
N VAL A 359 30.60 -9.30 8.28
CA VAL A 359 31.19 -9.31 6.95
C VAL A 359 32.59 -8.70 6.94
N ALA A 360 33.53 -9.30 6.21
CA ALA A 360 34.92 -8.85 6.18
C ALA A 360 35.14 -7.53 5.39
N THR A 361 34.31 -7.23 4.39
CA THR A 361 34.44 -6.06 3.51
C THR A 361 33.08 -5.53 3.09
N ASN A 362 32.88 -4.21 3.21
CA ASN A 362 31.66 -3.53 2.78
C ASN A 362 31.78 -3.17 1.30
N ASP A 363 31.07 -3.88 0.42
CA ASP A 363 30.99 -3.48 -0.99
C ASP A 363 30.02 -2.28 -1.13
N PRO A 364 30.39 -1.17 -1.80
CA PRO A 364 29.63 0.10 -1.77
C PRO A 364 28.22 0.18 -2.41
N PRO A 365 27.60 -0.86 -3.01
CA PRO A 365 26.21 -0.73 -3.46
C PRO A 365 25.17 -1.42 -2.54
N VAL A 366 25.57 -2.15 -1.50
CA VAL A 366 24.63 -2.89 -0.65
C VAL A 366 24.14 -2.00 0.50
N PRO A 367 22.81 -1.91 0.76
CA PRO A 367 22.31 -1.27 1.97
C PRO A 367 23.00 -1.89 3.19
N GLN A 368 23.72 -1.08 3.97
CA GLN A 368 24.48 -1.55 5.15
C GLN A 368 23.61 -2.22 6.22
N VAL A 369 22.30 -2.20 6.06
CA VAL A 369 21.32 -2.99 6.79
C VAL A 369 20.40 -3.56 5.71
N PRO A 370 20.48 -4.86 5.38
CA PRO A 370 20.37 -5.98 6.32
C PRO A 370 21.55 -6.98 6.36
N PHE A 371 22.52 -6.99 5.45
CA PHE A 371 23.37 -8.18 5.24
C PHE A 371 24.71 -8.28 5.99
N MET A 372 24.93 -7.50 7.04
CA MET A 372 26.28 -7.35 7.61
C MET A 372 26.75 -8.48 8.52
N THR A 373 25.85 -9.38 8.93
CA THR A 373 26.21 -10.54 9.76
C THR A 373 25.64 -11.82 9.19
N ALA A 374 26.28 -12.94 9.54
CA ALA A 374 25.82 -14.27 9.22
C ALA A 374 26.01 -15.22 10.40
N GLN A 375 25.17 -16.25 10.45
CA GLN A 375 25.43 -17.45 11.23
C GLN A 375 26.05 -18.50 10.30
N ILE A 376 27.20 -19.04 10.68
CA ILE A 376 28.03 -19.98 9.92
C ILE A 376 27.96 -21.37 10.54
N PHE A 377 27.90 -22.40 9.70
CA PHE A 377 27.80 -23.81 10.07
C PHE A 377 28.86 -24.64 9.33
N GLU A 378 29.77 -25.28 10.07
CA GLU A 378 30.76 -26.23 9.54
C GLU A 378 30.31 -27.69 9.71
N SER A 379 29.14 -27.90 10.31
CA SER A 379 28.47 -29.19 10.51
C SER A 379 26.95 -28.99 10.44
N PRO A 380 26.13 -30.05 10.33
CA PRO A 380 24.69 -29.91 10.30
C PRO A 380 24.16 -29.04 11.45
N TYR A 381 23.32 -28.06 11.11
CA TYR A 381 22.70 -27.13 12.07
C TYR A 381 21.23 -26.98 11.78
N THR A 382 20.40 -27.09 12.81
CA THR A 382 18.94 -27.04 12.69
C THR A 382 18.36 -25.85 13.44
N TYR A 383 17.55 -25.07 12.73
CA TYR A 383 16.59 -24.17 13.35
C TYR A 383 15.24 -24.87 13.53
N SER A 384 14.63 -24.71 14.69
CA SER A 384 13.33 -25.31 15.05
C SER A 384 12.35 -24.21 15.46
N PHE A 385 11.41 -23.89 14.58
CA PHE A 385 10.44 -22.81 14.77
C PHE A 385 9.08 -23.37 15.21
N PRO A 386 8.55 -22.98 16.38
CA PRO A 386 7.19 -23.34 16.76
C PRO A 386 6.21 -22.59 15.85
N VAL A 387 5.37 -23.33 15.13
CA VAL A 387 4.37 -22.77 14.20
C VAL A 387 3.07 -23.57 14.29
N PRO A 388 1.90 -22.94 14.06
CA PRO A 388 0.64 -23.65 13.98
C PRO A 388 0.59 -24.56 12.75
N SER A 389 -0.45 -25.39 12.68
CA SER A 389 -0.73 -26.11 11.44
C SER A 389 -1.20 -25.13 10.36
N GLY A 390 -0.70 -25.30 9.14
CA GLY A 390 -1.07 -24.50 7.99
C GLY A 390 0.09 -24.31 7.02
N TRP A 391 -0.15 -23.46 6.02
CA TRP A 391 0.89 -23.06 5.07
C TRP A 391 1.80 -21.99 5.68
N ILE A 392 3.10 -22.15 5.47
CA ILE A 392 4.14 -21.28 5.97
C ILE A 392 5.01 -20.80 4.80
N PHE A 393 5.26 -19.48 4.74
CA PHE A 393 6.37 -18.93 4.00
C PHE A 393 7.67 -19.10 4.79
N LEU A 394 8.66 -19.75 4.18
CA LEU A 394 10.04 -19.78 4.63
C LEU A 394 10.90 -18.99 3.65
N ARG A 395 11.47 -17.87 4.09
CA ARG A 395 12.42 -17.07 3.33
C ARG A 395 13.80 -17.14 3.96
N LEU A 396 14.78 -17.53 3.15
CA LEU A 396 16.19 -17.62 3.54
C LEU A 396 16.99 -16.61 2.74
N TYR A 397 17.75 -15.77 3.43
CA TYR A 397 18.54 -14.72 2.79
C TYR A 397 20.04 -14.99 2.92
N PHE A 398 20.75 -14.80 1.81
CA PHE A 398 22.18 -15.07 1.69
C PHE A 398 22.89 -13.92 0.97
N TYR A 399 23.94 -13.38 1.58
CA TYR A 399 24.80 -12.36 1.00
C TYR A 399 26.19 -12.95 0.71
N PRO A 400 26.64 -12.99 -0.56
CA PRO A 400 27.87 -13.65 -0.97
C PRO A 400 29.12 -12.86 -0.58
N ALA A 401 29.50 -12.92 0.70
CA ALA A 401 30.69 -12.28 1.22
C ALA A 401 31.54 -13.23 2.07
N SER A 402 32.77 -12.83 2.36
CA SER A 402 33.65 -13.58 3.27
C SER A 402 33.28 -13.27 4.72
N TYR A 403 33.13 -14.33 5.52
CA TYR A 403 32.79 -14.25 6.94
C TYR A 403 33.78 -15.09 7.75
N SER A 404 34.23 -14.60 8.90
CA SER A 404 35.15 -15.30 9.81
C SER A 404 36.46 -15.77 9.14
N GLY A 405 36.92 -15.06 8.11
CA GLY A 405 38.09 -15.45 7.32
C GLY A 405 37.87 -16.63 6.37
N LEU A 406 36.65 -17.16 6.27
CA LEU A 406 36.27 -18.18 5.30
C LEU A 406 35.96 -17.53 3.94
N ASN A 407 36.40 -18.18 2.87
CA ASN A 407 36.17 -17.70 1.51
C ASN A 407 34.75 -18.06 1.06
N ILE A 408 34.04 -17.12 0.44
CA ILE A 408 32.70 -17.36 -0.09
C ILE A 408 32.68 -18.46 -1.18
N SER A 409 33.81 -18.70 -1.88
CA SER A 409 33.93 -19.78 -2.85
C SER A 409 33.78 -21.18 -2.27
N ASP A 410 34.01 -21.35 -0.97
CA ASP A 410 33.95 -22.66 -0.31
C ASP A 410 32.52 -23.00 0.15
N THR A 411 31.58 -22.08 -0.05
CA THR A 411 30.17 -22.29 0.32
C THR A 411 29.52 -23.32 -0.60
N ARG A 412 29.19 -24.47 -0.01
CA ARG A 412 28.47 -25.54 -0.70
C ARG A 412 27.65 -26.36 0.27
N PHE A 413 26.33 -26.23 0.23
CA PHE A 413 25.49 -26.85 1.26
C PHE A 413 24.11 -27.25 0.75
N GLY A 414 23.46 -28.15 1.49
CA GLY A 414 22.05 -28.45 1.35
C GLY A 414 21.23 -27.76 2.42
N VAL A 415 19.96 -27.51 2.11
CA VAL A 415 18.96 -27.12 3.10
C VAL A 415 17.79 -28.08 3.00
N THR A 416 17.41 -28.67 4.13
CA THR A 416 16.23 -29.53 4.22
C THR A 416 15.23 -28.94 5.20
N SER A 417 13.95 -29.19 4.94
CA SER A 417 12.88 -28.88 5.87
C SER A 417 11.86 -30.01 5.84
N GLN A 418 11.58 -30.60 7.00
CA GLN A 418 10.78 -31.81 7.11
C GLN A 418 11.27 -32.90 6.13
N SER A 419 10.39 -33.43 5.27
CA SER A 419 10.74 -34.41 4.23
C SER A 419 11.30 -33.79 2.94
N TYR A 420 11.37 -32.46 2.84
CA TYR A 420 11.73 -31.76 1.62
C TYR A 420 13.20 -31.38 1.60
N THR A 421 13.84 -31.58 0.45
CA THR A 421 15.13 -30.96 0.14
C THR A 421 14.86 -29.63 -0.55
N LEU A 422 15.08 -28.53 0.14
CA LEU A 422 14.82 -27.18 -0.36
C LEU A 422 15.97 -26.68 -1.24
N LEU A 423 17.21 -26.96 -0.81
CA LEU A 423 18.43 -26.64 -1.54
C LEU A 423 19.34 -27.86 -1.57
N ARG A 424 20.00 -28.10 -2.70
CA ARG A 424 20.95 -29.19 -2.87
C ARG A 424 22.23 -28.68 -3.50
N ASN A 425 23.37 -28.89 -2.82
CA ASN A 425 24.69 -28.51 -3.33
C ASN A 425 24.76 -27.03 -3.76
N PHE A 426 24.11 -26.17 -2.97
CA PHE A 426 23.90 -24.76 -3.25
C PHE A 426 25.15 -23.95 -2.96
N SER A 427 25.51 -23.09 -3.92
CA SER A 427 26.56 -22.07 -3.81
C SER A 427 25.94 -20.69 -4.02
N VAL A 428 26.11 -19.81 -3.04
CA VAL A 428 25.54 -18.45 -3.09
C VAL A 428 26.28 -17.64 -4.15
N LEU A 429 27.60 -17.76 -4.20
CA LEU A 429 28.45 -17.04 -5.17
C LEU A 429 28.09 -17.40 -6.62
N GLU A 430 27.95 -18.69 -6.93
CA GLU A 430 27.59 -19.14 -8.28
C GLU A 430 26.22 -18.61 -8.69
N THR A 431 25.28 -18.55 -7.74
CA THR A 431 23.93 -18.03 -7.97
C THR A 431 23.94 -16.53 -8.29
N THR A 432 24.65 -15.71 -7.51
CA THR A 432 24.72 -14.26 -7.74
C THR A 432 25.52 -13.87 -8.98
N LEU A 433 26.55 -14.63 -9.34
CA LEU A 433 27.29 -14.42 -10.59
C LEU A 433 26.39 -14.61 -11.82
N GLY A 434 25.42 -15.52 -11.74
CA GLY A 434 24.44 -15.76 -12.80
C GLY A 434 23.36 -14.68 -12.92
N SER A 435 22.94 -14.06 -11.81
CA SER A 435 21.81 -13.11 -11.83
C SER A 435 22.19 -11.63 -11.81
N LYS A 436 23.44 -11.27 -11.49
CA LYS A 436 23.88 -9.88 -11.17
C LYS A 436 23.21 -9.30 -9.92
N ASP A 437 22.57 -10.12 -9.09
CA ASP A 437 22.00 -9.68 -7.83
C ASP A 437 23.08 -9.54 -6.75
N TYR A 438 22.90 -8.59 -5.85
CA TYR A 438 23.81 -8.39 -4.72
C TYR A 438 23.66 -9.43 -3.61
N TYR A 439 22.50 -10.09 -3.52
CA TYR A 439 22.18 -11.11 -2.52
C TYR A 439 21.15 -12.09 -3.10
N VAL A 440 20.95 -13.23 -2.44
CA VAL A 440 19.98 -14.26 -2.85
C VAL A 440 18.89 -14.38 -1.78
N VAL A 441 17.64 -14.42 -2.21
CA VAL A 441 16.49 -14.81 -1.38
C VAL A 441 15.92 -16.10 -1.95
N LYS A 442 15.73 -17.08 -1.08
CA LYS A 442 15.02 -18.33 -1.39
C LYS A 442 13.74 -18.37 -0.60
N GLU A 443 12.61 -18.32 -1.29
CA GLU A 443 11.27 -18.33 -0.69
C GLU A 443 10.57 -19.65 -1.01
N TYR A 444 10.03 -20.28 0.02
CA TYR A 444 9.30 -21.54 -0.06
C TYR A 444 7.93 -21.44 0.61
N SER A 445 6.93 -22.09 0.02
CA SER A 445 5.64 -22.35 0.65
C SER A 445 5.59 -23.81 1.09
N ILE A 446 5.45 -24.04 2.40
CA ILE A 446 5.50 -25.39 2.99
C ILE A 446 4.30 -25.55 3.92
N HIS A 447 3.51 -26.62 3.72
CA HIS A 447 2.47 -26.98 4.67
C HIS A 447 3.05 -27.74 5.86
N ILE A 448 2.63 -27.35 7.07
CA ILE A 448 3.01 -28.00 8.33
C ILE A 448 1.74 -28.50 9.01
N ASP A 449 1.71 -29.77 9.41
CA ASP A 449 0.55 -30.37 10.12
C ASP A 449 0.45 -29.90 11.60
N GLY A 450 1.33 -28.99 11.99
CA GLY A 450 1.43 -28.35 13.30
C GLY A 450 2.71 -28.72 14.06
N GLY A 451 3.04 -27.90 15.05
CA GLY A 451 4.14 -28.16 15.98
C GLY A 451 5.38 -27.36 15.66
N THR A 452 6.24 -27.87 14.79
CA THR A 452 7.56 -27.26 14.55
C THR A 452 7.99 -27.37 13.08
N LEU A 453 8.40 -26.24 12.50
CA LEU A 453 9.13 -26.18 11.25
C LEU A 453 10.63 -26.33 11.55
N ASN A 454 11.22 -27.45 11.12
CA ASN A 454 12.66 -27.67 11.25
C ASN A 454 13.36 -27.34 9.94
N VAL A 455 14.36 -26.46 9.97
CA VAL A 455 15.19 -26.08 8.82
C VAL A 455 16.63 -26.45 9.11
N THR A 456 17.18 -27.42 8.36
CA THR A 456 18.53 -27.94 8.59
C THR A 456 19.48 -27.56 7.47
N PHE A 457 20.55 -26.87 7.82
CA PHE A 457 21.66 -26.51 6.94
C PHE A 457 22.75 -27.57 7.06
N THR A 458 23.15 -28.17 5.94
CA THR A 458 24.16 -29.24 5.92
C THR A 458 25.26 -28.90 4.92
N PRO A 459 26.47 -28.55 5.40
CA PRO A 459 27.63 -28.36 4.54
C PRO A 459 27.96 -29.63 3.73
N SER A 460 28.49 -29.43 2.53
CA SER A 460 28.87 -30.53 1.64
C SER A 460 30.04 -31.31 2.22
N THR A 461 29.90 -32.62 2.33
CA THR A 461 30.99 -33.51 2.76
C THR A 461 31.98 -33.82 1.64
N THR A 462 31.69 -33.42 0.40
CA THR A 462 32.54 -33.69 -0.78
C THR A 462 33.36 -32.48 -1.21
N ALA A 463 32.97 -31.27 -0.82
CA ALA A 463 33.72 -30.05 -1.11
C ALA A 463 34.73 -29.78 0.02
N ILE A 464 35.94 -29.35 -0.35
CA ILE A 464 37.02 -29.05 0.61
C ILE A 464 36.61 -27.83 1.44
N ASN A 465 36.76 -27.92 2.77
CA ASN A 465 36.48 -26.84 3.73
C ASN A 465 35.07 -26.23 3.63
N SER A 466 34.11 -27.02 3.13
CA SER A 466 32.79 -26.47 2.86
C SER A 466 32.02 -26.11 4.11
N TYR A 467 31.31 -25.00 4.04
CA TYR A 467 30.44 -24.51 5.12
C TYR A 467 29.12 -24.02 4.55
N ALA A 468 28.13 -23.94 5.44
CA ALA A 468 26.84 -23.31 5.19
C ALA A 468 26.76 -22.01 5.99
N PHE A 469 25.92 -21.08 5.54
CA PHE A 469 25.63 -19.87 6.32
C PHE A 469 24.24 -19.37 5.99
N VAL A 470 23.70 -18.49 6.83
CA VAL A 470 22.48 -17.75 6.57
C VAL A 470 22.58 -16.37 7.20
N ASN A 471 22.10 -15.35 6.50
CA ASN A 471 22.09 -13.98 7.02
C ASN A 471 20.75 -13.68 7.70
N TRP A 472 19.63 -14.04 7.08
CA TRP A 472 18.28 -13.79 7.62
C TRP A 472 17.37 -14.99 7.40
N ILE A 473 16.46 -15.20 8.34
CA ILE A 473 15.39 -16.18 8.22
C ILE A 473 14.08 -15.48 8.54
N GLU A 474 13.13 -15.60 7.63
CA GLU A 474 11.74 -15.21 7.85
C GLU A 474 10.86 -16.46 7.78
N VAL A 475 10.09 -16.68 8.84
CA VAL A 475 9.07 -17.72 8.95
C VAL A 475 7.75 -17.03 9.23
N MET A 476 6.78 -17.22 8.35
CA MET A 476 5.52 -16.50 8.43
C MET A 476 4.37 -17.39 8.00
N SER A 477 3.30 -17.43 8.78
CA SER A 477 2.06 -18.10 8.35
C SER A 477 1.53 -17.45 7.07
N MET A 478 0.96 -18.21 6.16
CA MET A 478 0.33 -17.70 4.95
C MET A 478 -1.05 -18.33 4.75
N PRO A 479 -1.97 -17.66 4.06
CA PRO A 479 -3.26 -18.25 3.75
C PRO A 479 -3.07 -19.39 2.74
N ASN A 480 -3.99 -20.36 2.76
CA ASN A 480 -4.01 -21.36 1.71
C ASN A 480 -4.54 -20.73 0.42
N ILE A 481 -3.63 -20.38 -0.48
CA ILE A 481 -3.93 -19.79 -1.80
C ILE A 481 -3.80 -20.80 -2.94
N TYR A 482 -3.47 -22.06 -2.62
CA TYR A 482 -3.20 -23.12 -3.61
C TYR A 482 -4.32 -24.16 -3.69
N THR A 483 -5.23 -24.17 -2.72
CA THR A 483 -6.44 -25.00 -2.79
C THR A 483 -7.61 -24.11 -3.15
N SER A 484 -7.93 -24.07 -4.43
CA SER A 484 -9.18 -23.50 -4.93
C SER A 484 -10.25 -24.58 -4.99
N THR A 485 -11.51 -24.16 -4.94
CA THR A 485 -12.73 -25.00 -4.99
C THR A 485 -12.74 -25.93 -6.20
N ASP A 486 -13.55 -27.01 -6.12
CA ASP A 486 -13.64 -28.24 -6.97
C ASP A 486 -13.44 -28.14 -8.51
N ASP A 487 -13.26 -26.97 -9.12
CA ASP A 487 -13.09 -26.75 -10.56
C ASP A 487 -11.66 -26.36 -11.01
N ASP A 488 -10.72 -26.05 -10.10
CA ASP A 488 -9.36 -25.66 -10.50
C ASP A 488 -8.45 -26.87 -10.77
N VAL A 489 -8.13 -27.08 -12.05
CA VAL A 489 -7.25 -28.14 -12.54
C VAL A 489 -5.90 -27.54 -12.91
N TYR A 490 -4.86 -27.75 -12.08
CA TYR A 490 -3.49 -27.41 -12.49
C TYR A 490 -3.00 -28.44 -13.51
N VAL A 491 -2.57 -27.99 -14.68
CA VAL A 491 -2.04 -28.87 -15.73
C VAL A 491 -0.55 -28.62 -15.89
N ILE A 492 0.24 -29.69 -15.92
CA ILE A 492 1.68 -29.57 -16.21
C ILE A 492 1.84 -29.18 -17.68
N VAL A 493 2.52 -28.07 -17.97
CA VAL A 493 2.75 -27.65 -19.35
C VAL A 493 3.52 -28.74 -20.10
N GLY A 494 2.98 -29.18 -21.25
CA GLY A 494 3.58 -30.22 -22.11
C GLY A 494 3.27 -31.66 -21.71
N ILE A 495 2.69 -31.90 -20.53
CA ILE A 495 2.29 -33.22 -20.05
C ILE A 495 0.82 -33.07 -19.68
N ARG A 496 -0.12 -33.61 -20.47
CA ARG A 496 -1.59 -33.48 -20.25
C ARG A 496 -2.09 -34.21 -18.98
N SER A 497 -1.33 -34.18 -17.90
CA SER A 497 -1.62 -34.69 -16.57
C SER A 497 -1.96 -33.54 -15.64
N VAL A 498 -2.94 -33.80 -14.78
CA VAL A 498 -3.29 -32.91 -13.68
C VAL A 498 -2.22 -32.99 -12.60
N PHE A 499 -1.86 -31.85 -12.04
CA PHE A 499 -1.05 -31.71 -10.83
C PHE A 499 -1.96 -31.21 -9.71
N THR A 500 -1.80 -31.74 -8.51
CA THR A 500 -2.57 -31.30 -7.35
C THR A 500 -1.60 -30.74 -6.33
N ILE A 501 -1.83 -29.51 -5.90
CA ILE A 501 -1.09 -28.91 -4.79
C ILE A 501 -1.84 -29.26 -3.51
N ASP A 502 -1.34 -30.25 -2.79
CA ASP A 502 -1.86 -30.69 -1.49
C ASP A 502 -0.90 -30.34 -0.35
N ASN A 503 -1.23 -30.76 0.87
CA ASN A 503 -0.40 -30.56 2.06
C ASN A 503 0.94 -31.34 2.03
N ARG A 504 1.19 -32.18 1.02
CA ARG A 504 2.44 -32.92 0.81
C ARG A 504 3.30 -32.29 -0.28
N THR A 505 2.93 -31.10 -0.73
CA THR A 505 3.64 -30.34 -1.75
C THR A 505 4.33 -29.15 -1.12
N ALA A 506 5.63 -28.99 -1.40
CA ALA A 506 6.37 -27.77 -1.11
C ALA A 506 6.67 -27.04 -2.43
N LEU A 507 6.53 -25.72 -2.43
CA LEU A 507 6.74 -24.89 -3.61
C LEU A 507 7.89 -23.92 -3.37
N GLU A 508 8.80 -23.79 -4.33
CA GLU A 508 9.80 -22.70 -4.35
C GLU A 508 9.29 -21.58 -5.25
N ASN A 509 9.33 -20.34 -4.77
CA ASN A 509 9.13 -19.19 -5.63
C ASN A 509 10.40 -18.92 -6.44
N PHE A 510 10.28 -19.00 -7.76
CA PHE A 510 11.35 -18.60 -8.69
C PHE A 510 11.19 -17.17 -9.15
N TYR A 511 9.99 -16.82 -9.60
CA TYR A 511 9.67 -15.49 -10.11
C TYR A 511 8.32 -15.05 -9.59
N ARG A 512 8.24 -13.76 -9.29
CA ARG A 512 7.01 -13.04 -8.98
C ARG A 512 7.11 -11.71 -9.70
N LEU A 513 6.32 -11.53 -10.76
CA LEU A 513 6.52 -10.43 -11.70
C LEU A 513 5.39 -9.40 -11.62
N ASN A 514 5.76 -8.13 -11.72
CA ASN A 514 4.88 -7.02 -12.08
C ASN A 514 5.01 -6.78 -13.60
N VAL A 515 3.95 -7.07 -14.34
CA VAL A 515 3.96 -7.06 -15.80
C VAL A 515 3.61 -5.68 -16.32
N GLY A 516 4.48 -5.08 -17.12
CA GLY A 516 4.29 -3.73 -17.67
C GLY A 516 4.70 -2.58 -16.75
N GLU A 517 5.03 -2.82 -15.49
CA GLU A 517 5.40 -1.76 -14.53
C GLU A 517 6.76 -1.99 -13.83
N SER A 518 7.06 -1.14 -12.85
CA SER A 518 8.29 -1.18 -12.04
C SER A 518 8.20 -2.17 -10.87
N ASN A 519 9.31 -2.34 -10.15
CA ASN A 519 9.38 -3.22 -8.98
C ASN A 519 8.44 -2.74 -7.85
N ILE A 520 7.73 -3.67 -7.20
CA ILE A 520 6.96 -3.41 -5.98
C ILE A 520 7.73 -4.00 -4.80
N PRO A 521 8.17 -3.17 -3.83
CA PRO A 521 8.86 -3.66 -2.63
C PRO A 521 7.89 -4.39 -1.69
N SER A 522 8.42 -5.30 -0.87
CA SER A 522 7.67 -6.07 0.14
C SER A 522 6.85 -5.22 1.11
N SER A 523 7.29 -4.01 1.41
CA SER A 523 6.59 -3.05 2.28
C SER A 523 5.32 -2.46 1.65
N ARG A 524 5.11 -2.65 0.34
CA ARG A 524 3.89 -2.29 -0.39
C ARG A 524 3.08 -3.52 -0.81
N ASP A 525 3.38 -4.69 -0.24
CA ASP A 525 2.57 -5.90 -0.42
C ASP A 525 1.37 -5.92 0.54
N THR A 526 0.42 -6.81 0.27
CA THR A 526 -0.84 -6.96 1.00
C THR A 526 -0.71 -7.81 2.28
N GLY A 527 0.30 -7.54 3.09
CA GLY A 527 0.55 -8.21 4.38
C GLY A 527 1.28 -9.56 4.33
N MET A 528 1.60 -10.07 3.13
CA MET A 528 2.48 -11.24 2.93
C MET A 528 3.94 -10.84 2.62
N PHE A 529 4.27 -9.55 2.63
CA PHE A 529 5.63 -9.01 2.43
C PHE A 529 6.37 -9.57 1.20
N ARG A 530 5.66 -9.79 0.11
CA ARG A 530 6.20 -10.29 -1.15
C ARG A 530 6.75 -9.14 -1.99
N SER A 531 7.95 -9.31 -2.55
CA SER A 531 8.47 -8.40 -3.57
C SER A 531 8.06 -8.85 -4.98
N TRP A 532 7.71 -7.90 -5.85
CA TRP A 532 7.33 -8.15 -7.24
C TRP A 532 8.32 -7.47 -8.18
N SER A 533 8.97 -8.24 -9.04
CA SER A 533 10.01 -7.75 -9.97
C SER A 533 9.41 -7.29 -11.28
N ALA A 534 9.91 -6.20 -11.85
CA ALA A 534 9.55 -5.78 -13.20
C ALA A 534 9.85 -6.88 -14.23
N ASP A 535 8.98 -7.02 -15.22
CA ASP A 535 9.07 -8.05 -16.25
C ASP A 535 10.15 -7.78 -17.33
N ALA A 536 10.66 -6.56 -17.42
CA ALA A 536 11.47 -6.10 -18.55
C ALA A 536 12.74 -6.95 -18.81
N SER A 537 13.39 -7.46 -17.76
CA SER A 537 14.57 -8.30 -17.88
C SER A 537 14.29 -9.72 -18.38
N PHE A 538 13.01 -10.13 -18.39
CA PHE A 538 12.57 -11.47 -18.79
C PHE A 538 12.05 -11.54 -20.23
N ILE A 539 11.97 -10.40 -20.93
CA ILE A 539 11.46 -10.32 -22.30
C ILE A 539 12.62 -10.46 -23.29
N LEU A 540 12.50 -11.41 -24.22
CA LEU A 540 13.47 -11.69 -25.28
C LEU A 540 13.01 -11.10 -26.63
N GLY A 541 13.88 -10.31 -27.27
CA GLY A 541 13.69 -9.77 -28.63
C GLY A 541 13.23 -8.30 -28.70
N THR A 542 12.97 -7.79 -29.91
CA THR A 542 12.53 -6.40 -30.17
C THR A 542 11.04 -6.17 -29.88
N ALA A 543 10.35 -7.14 -29.28
CA ALA A 543 8.94 -7.06 -28.91
C ALA A 543 8.72 -6.30 -27.59
N PHE A 544 9.46 -5.21 -27.37
CA PHE A 544 9.03 -4.16 -26.45
C PHE A 544 7.77 -3.51 -27.04
N ARG A 545 6.63 -4.18 -26.89
CA ARG A 545 5.33 -3.58 -27.19
C ARG A 545 5.06 -2.46 -26.19
N ALA A 546 4.20 -1.53 -26.62
CA ALA A 546 3.69 -0.47 -25.78
C ALA A 546 3.21 -1.05 -24.45
N VAL A 547 3.76 -0.54 -23.36
CA VAL A 547 3.16 -0.73 -22.04
C VAL A 547 1.85 0.03 -22.09
N ASN A 548 0.74 -0.63 -21.74
CA ASN A 548 -0.45 0.10 -21.35
C ASN A 548 -0.30 0.40 -19.87
N ASP A 549 0.17 1.60 -19.55
CA ASP A 549 0.30 2.12 -18.20
C ASP A 549 -0.95 2.92 -17.83
N GLY A 550 -1.22 3.03 -16.52
CA GLY A 550 -2.38 3.76 -16.02
C GLY A 550 -3.71 3.20 -16.53
N ILE A 551 -3.79 1.89 -16.78
CA ILE A 551 -5.08 1.25 -17.00
C ILE A 551 -5.74 1.16 -15.63
N GLU A 552 -6.85 1.88 -15.44
CA GLU A 552 -7.74 1.59 -14.34
C GLU A 552 -8.41 0.23 -14.61
N VAL A 553 -7.83 -0.83 -14.06
CA VAL A 553 -8.36 -2.19 -14.18
C VAL A 553 -9.22 -2.50 -12.97
N ASN A 554 -10.46 -2.87 -13.24
CA ASN A 554 -11.40 -3.34 -12.24
C ASN A 554 -11.05 -4.77 -11.82
N ILE A 555 -10.59 -4.95 -10.57
CA ILE A 555 -10.28 -6.27 -10.03
C ILE A 555 -11.54 -6.82 -9.35
N GLU A 556 -12.23 -7.75 -10.02
CA GLU A 556 -13.21 -8.60 -9.36
C GLU A 556 -12.53 -9.90 -8.93
N TYR A 557 -12.44 -10.12 -7.61
CA TYR A 557 -11.93 -11.37 -7.08
C TYR A 557 -13.01 -12.46 -7.20
N PRO A 558 -12.67 -13.64 -7.74
CA PRO A 558 -13.58 -14.79 -7.71
C PRO A 558 -14.02 -15.12 -6.28
N PRO A 559 -15.21 -15.72 -6.08
CA PRO A 559 -15.64 -16.18 -4.76
C PRO A 559 -14.57 -17.01 -4.07
N GLY A 560 -14.27 -16.70 -2.80
CA GLY A 560 -13.22 -17.38 -2.03
C GLY A 560 -11.80 -16.84 -2.26
N THR A 561 -11.60 -15.91 -3.21
CA THR A 561 -10.31 -15.24 -3.41
C THR A 561 -10.25 -13.97 -2.55
N PRO A 562 -9.33 -13.88 -1.58
CA PRO A 562 -9.21 -12.70 -0.73
C PRO A 562 -8.56 -11.53 -1.45
N SER A 563 -8.92 -10.30 -1.09
CA SER A 563 -8.35 -9.07 -1.68
C SER A 563 -6.85 -8.93 -1.44
N TYR A 564 -6.33 -9.55 -0.37
CA TYR A 564 -4.90 -9.55 -0.08
C TYR A 564 -4.08 -10.52 -0.95
N ILE A 565 -4.67 -11.17 -1.97
CA ILE A 565 -3.93 -12.11 -2.84
C ILE A 565 -2.80 -11.42 -3.59
N ALA A 566 -2.92 -10.13 -3.94
CA ALA A 566 -1.89 -9.33 -4.58
C ALA A 566 -2.22 -7.83 -4.47
N PRO A 567 -1.20 -6.94 -4.42
CA PRO A 567 -1.38 -5.49 -4.52
C PRO A 567 -2.20 -5.09 -5.74
N THR A 568 -3.10 -4.11 -5.58
CA THR A 568 -3.97 -3.62 -6.66
C THR A 568 -3.18 -3.04 -7.83
N ILE A 569 -2.02 -2.43 -7.56
CA ILE A 569 -1.11 -1.87 -8.58
C ILE A 569 -0.56 -2.93 -9.56
N LEU A 570 -0.56 -4.22 -9.21
CA LEU A 570 -0.16 -5.27 -10.17
C LEU A 570 -1.13 -5.41 -11.34
N PHE A 571 -2.36 -4.95 -11.14
CA PHE A 571 -3.40 -5.07 -12.14
C PHE A 571 -3.54 -3.76 -12.94
N SER A 572 -2.87 -2.66 -12.57
CA SER A 572 -2.97 -1.38 -13.29
C SER A 572 -2.16 -1.30 -14.58
N SER A 573 -1.35 -2.33 -14.88
CA SER A 573 -0.51 -2.38 -16.06
C SER A 573 -0.49 -3.76 -16.71
N GLY A 574 -0.20 -3.76 -18.01
CA GLY A 574 0.04 -4.98 -18.78
C GLY A 574 0.73 -4.67 -20.11
N ARG A 575 1.26 -5.71 -20.75
CA ARG A 575 1.89 -5.66 -22.07
C ARG A 575 1.08 -6.36 -23.15
#